data_AF-A0A1G1PTH1-F1
#
_entry.id   AF-A0A1G1PTH1-F1
#
_cell.length_a   1.000
_cell.length_b   1.000
_cell.length_c   1.000
_cell.angle_alpha   90.00
_cell.angle_beta   90.00
_cell.angle_gamma   90.00
#
_symmetry.space_group_name_H-M   'P 1'
#
loop_
_entity.id
_entity.type
_entity.pdbx_description
1 polymer ?
#
loop_
_entity_poly.entity_id
_entity_poly.type
_entity_poly.pdbx_seq_one_letter_code
_entity_poly.pdbx_strand_id
1 'polypeptide(L)' 'MGRDYLSPKEVAGLLHISAPTVNYYTNLGLLRVEERKGNKRLYDRNEVLVNFAKIKQLRKQGYSLKLIRQHLYR' A
#
# COMPACT_ATOMS: atom_id res chain seq x y z
N MET A 1 3.46 -20.32 8.40
CA MET A 1 2.55 -19.15 8.42
C MET A 1 2.35 -18.72 6.98
N GLY A 2 1.13 -18.82 6.45
CA GLY A 2 0.84 -18.54 5.03
C GLY A 2 1.07 -17.07 4.71
N ARG A 3 1.70 -16.78 3.58
CA ARG A 3 1.73 -15.41 3.04
C ARG A 3 0.39 -15.17 2.35
N ASP A 4 -0.47 -14.38 2.99
CA ASP A 4 -1.74 -13.94 2.41
C ASP A 4 -1.46 -12.85 1.38
N TYR A 5 -1.46 -13.25 0.11
CA TYR A 5 -1.35 -12.33 -1.02
C TYR A 5 -2.71 -11.79 -1.41
N LEU A 6 -2.81 -10.47 -1.48
CA LEU A 6 -4.03 -9.74 -1.82
C LEU A 6 -3.94 -9.15 -3.22
N SER A 7 -5.06 -9.17 -3.94
CA SER A 7 -5.24 -8.41 -5.18
C SER A 7 -5.47 -6.92 -4.89
N PRO A 8 -5.33 -6.00 -5.86
CA PRO A 8 -5.59 -4.57 -5.65
C PRO A 8 -7.02 -4.28 -5.15
N LYS A 9 -8.00 -5.08 -5.60
CA LYS A 9 -9.39 -4.99 -5.13
C LYS A 9 -9.55 -5.40 -3.67
N GLU A 10 -8.83 -6.43 -3.25
CA GLU A 10 -8.86 -6.92 -1.86
C GLU A 10 -8.16 -5.93 -0.94
N VAL A 11 -7.04 -5.33 -1.38
CA VAL A 11 -6.38 -4.23 -0.68
C VAL A 11 -7.31 -3.03 -0.50
N ALA A 12 -8.06 -2.66 -1.55
CA ALA A 12 -9.04 -1.57 -1.49
C ALA A 12 -10.12 -1.84 -0.41
N GLY A 13 -10.66 -3.06 -0.41
CA GLY A 13 -11.63 -3.50 0.61
C GLY A 13 -11.04 -3.52 2.02
N LEU A 14 -9.86 -4.11 2.19
CA LEU A 14 -9.18 -4.23 3.47
C LEU A 14 -8.87 -2.86 4.10
N LEU A 15 -8.45 -1.89 3.29
CA LEU A 15 -8.08 -0.56 3.75
C LEU A 15 -9.26 0.42 3.77
N HIS A 16 -10.45 -0.01 3.34
CA HIS A 16 -11.62 0.84 3.14
C HIS A 16 -11.31 2.10 2.30
N ILE A 17 -10.52 1.92 1.23
CA ILE A 17 -10.18 2.99 0.28
C ILE A 17 -10.59 2.60 -1.13
N SER A 18 -10.72 3.58 -2.01
CA SER A 18 -11.06 3.33 -3.40
C SER A 18 -9.91 2.64 -4.15
N ALA A 19 -10.23 1.76 -5.09
CA ALA A 19 -9.26 1.16 -6.02
C ALA A 19 -8.33 2.18 -6.72
N PRO A 20 -8.79 3.38 -7.15
CA PRO A 20 -7.88 4.41 -7.65
C PRO A 20 -6.87 4.89 -6.60
N THR A 21 -7.23 4.95 -5.31
CA THR A 21 -6.30 5.31 -4.23
C THR A 21 -5.24 4.23 -4.04
N VAL A 22 -5.63 2.94 -4.11
CA VAL A 22 -4.67 1.83 -4.11
C VAL A 22 -3.69 1.98 -5.27
N ASN A 23 -4.19 2.16 -6.50
CA ASN A 23 -3.34 2.35 -7.67
C ASN A 23 -2.42 3.56 -7.55
N TYR A 24 -2.93 4.67 -7.01
CA TYR A 24 -2.15 5.87 -6.77
C TYR A 24 -1.02 5.62 -5.77
N TYR A 25 -1.31 4.94 -4.66
CA TYR A 25 -0.30 4.60 -3.65
C TYR A 25 0.72 3.60 -4.20
N THR A 26 0.29 2.61 -4.99
CA THR A 26 1.19 1.70 -5.69
C THR A 26 2.08 2.43 -6.68
N ASN A 27 1.53 3.33 -7.51
CA ASN A 27 2.31 4.11 -8.48
C ASN A 27 3.28 5.09 -7.79
N LEU A 28 2.90 5.61 -6.62
CA LEU A 28 3.79 6.40 -5.78
C LEU A 28 4.87 5.55 -5.10
N GLY A 29 4.80 4.22 -5.14
CA GLY A 29 5.73 3.32 -4.44
C GLY A 29 5.44 3.20 -2.94
N LEU A 30 4.30 3.71 -2.47
CA LEU A 30 3.87 3.62 -1.07
C LEU A 30 3.34 2.24 -0.70
N LEU A 31 2.74 1.53 -1.67
CA LEU A 31 2.35 0.13 -1.55
C LEU A 31 3.29 -0.72 -2.42
N ARG A 32 4.05 -1.60 -1.77
CA ARG A 32 4.99 -2.49 -2.46
C ARG A 32 4.25 -3.68 -3.05
N VAL A 33 4.53 -3.98 -4.31
CA VAL A 33 4.05 -5.21 -4.96
C VAL A 33 5.08 -6.29 -4.68
N GLU A 34 4.67 -7.30 -3.93
CA GLU A 34 5.54 -8.41 -3.52
C GLU A 34 5.72 -9.41 -4.64
N GLU A 35 4.64 -9.73 -5.36
CA GLU A 35 4.69 -10.68 -6.46
C GLU A 35 3.82 -10.21 -7.62
N ARG A 36 4.22 -10.61 -8.84
CA ARG A 36 3.40 -10.48 -10.03
C ARG A 36 3.09 -11.85 -10.57
N LYS A 37 1.83 -12.27 -10.48
CA LYS A 37 1.35 -13.51 -11.08
C LYS A 37 0.70 -13.19 -12.42
N GLY A 38 1.50 -13.26 -13.48
CA GLY A 38 1.13 -12.76 -14.81
C GLY A 38 0.88 -11.25 -14.78
N ASN A 39 -0.29 -10.80 -15.26
CA ASN A 39 -0.70 -9.39 -15.24
C ASN A 39 -1.29 -8.93 -13.89
N LYS A 40 -1.42 -9.80 -12.90
CA LYS A 40 -1.99 -9.46 -11.59
C LYS A 40 -0.89 -9.11 -10.59
N ARG A 41 -1.07 -7.97 -9.92
CA ARG A 41 -0.21 -7.50 -8.83
C ARG A 41 -0.70 -8.13 -7.54
N LEU A 42 0.21 -8.75 -6.79
CA LEU A 42 -0.06 -9.34 -5.49
C LEU A 42 0.68 -8.55 -4.41
N TYR A 43 -0.03 -8.26 -3.33
CA TYR A 43 0.49 -7.51 -2.19
C TYR A 43 0.47 -8.41 -0.96
N ASP A 44 1.53 -8.40 -0.16
CA ASP A 44 1.46 -9.07 1.15
C ASP A 44 0.52 -8.30 2.08
N ARG A 45 -0.43 -9.01 2.69
CA ARG A 45 -1.43 -8.44 3.58
C ARG A 45 -0.81 -7.70 4.77
N ASN A 46 0.23 -8.26 5.39
CA ASN A 46 0.85 -7.67 6.57
C ASN A 46 1.63 -6.43 6.18
N GLU A 47 2.40 -6.47 5.10
CA GLU A 47 3.14 -5.31 4.61
C GLU A 47 2.22 -4.16 4.23
N VAL A 48 1.09 -4.45 3.57
CA VAL A 48 0.08 -3.44 3.21
C VAL A 48 -0.43 -2.74 4.47
N LEU A 49 -0.80 -3.49 5.50
CA LEU A 49 -1.33 -2.92 6.75
C LEU A 49 -0.28 -2.08 7.48
N VAL A 50 0.95 -2.57 7.59
CA VAL A 50 2.06 -1.87 8.24
C VAL A 50 2.37 -0.57 7.51
N ASN A 51 2.52 -0.61 6.18
CA ASN A 51 2.80 0.58 5.38
C ASN A 51 1.63 1.57 5.43
N PHE A 52 0.39 1.10 5.33
CA PHE A 52 -0.77 1.96 5.41
C PHE A 52 -0.93 2.65 6.76
N ALA A 53 -0.65 1.95 7.87
CA ALA A 53 -0.65 2.54 9.20
C ALA A 53 0.35 3.70 9.32
N LYS A 54 1.58 3.50 8.82
CA LYS A 54 2.61 4.56 8.77
C LYS A 54 2.17 5.73 7.89
N ILE A 55 1.61 5.46 6.70
CA ILE A 55 1.07 6.50 5.82
C ILE A 55 0.00 7.30 6.54
N LYS A 56 -0.94 6.64 7.22
CA LYS A 56 -2.02 7.31 7.96
C LYS A 56 -1.47 8.18 9.10
N GLN A 57 -0.47 7.69 9.82
CA GLN A 57 0.17 8.44 10.90
C GLN A 57 0.88 9.69 10.38
N LEU A 58 1.71 9.56 9.34
CA LEU A 58 2.41 10.69 8.72
C LEU A 58 1.42 11.67 8.09
N ARG A 59 0.34 11.18 7.47
CA ARG A 59 -0.70 12.04 6.92
C ARG A 59 -1.43 12.82 8.02
N LYS A 60 -1.64 12.23 9.21
CA LYS A 60 -2.18 12.92 10.39
C LYS A 60 -1.23 14.01 10.91
N GLN A 61 0.08 13.83 10.74
CA GLN A 61 1.10 14.81 11.08
C GLN A 61 1.25 15.93 10.03
N GLY A 62 0.44 15.94 8.96
CA GLY A 62 0.46 16.98 7.94
C GLY A 62 1.44 16.73 6.78
N TYR A 63 2.06 15.55 6.71
CA TYR A 63 2.97 15.23 5.62
C TYR A 63 2.22 14.97 4.30
N SER A 64 2.70 15.58 3.23
CA SER A 64 2.29 15.28 1.86
C SER A 64 2.72 13.87 1.45
N LEU A 65 1.93 13.19 0.60
CA LEU A 65 2.22 11.82 0.16
C LEU A 65 3.63 11.62 -0.45
N LYS A 66 4.16 12.66 -1.12
CA LYS A 66 5.55 12.68 -1.63
C LYS A 66 6.59 12.64 -0.50
N LEU A 67 6.36 13.37 0.60
CA LEU A 67 7.24 13.37 1.77
C LEU A 67 7.13 12.05 2.55
N ILE A 68 5.92 11.50 2.63
CA ILE A 68 5.68 10.18 3.24
C ILE A 68 6.50 9.10 2.54
N ARG A 69 6.54 9.12 1.20
CA ARG A 69 7.38 8.22 0.40
C ARG A 69 8.86 8.38 0.76
N GLN A 70 9.36 9.61 0.87
CA GLN A 70 10.74 9.86 1.28
C GLN A 70 11.02 9.33 2.70
N HIS A 71 10.09 9.49 3.64
CA HIS A 71 10.26 9.00 5.00
C HIS A 71 10.24 7.46 5.11
N LEU A 72 9.48 6.77 4.25
CA LEU A 72 9.36 5.32 4.28
C LEU A 72 10.54 4.57 3.66
N TYR A 73 11.24 5.19 2.72
CA TYR A 73 12.32 4.56 1.94
C TYR A 73 13.63 5.37 1.98
N ARG A 74 13.87 6.11 3.08
CA ARG A 74 15.14 6.78 3.33
C ARG A 74 16.22 5.79 3.76
#